data_AF-A0A1D2X393-F1
#
_entry.id   AF-A0A1D2X393-F1
#
_cell.length_a   1.000
_cell.length_b   1.000
_cell.length_c   1.000
_cell.angle_alpha   90.00
_cell.angle_beta   90.00
_cell.angle_gamma   90.00
#
_symmetry.space_group_name_H-M   'P 1'
#
loop_
_entity.id
_entity.type
_entity.pdbx_description
1 polymer ?
#
loop_
_entity_poly.entity_id
_entity_poly.type
_entity_poly.pdbx_seq_one_letter_code
_entity_poly.pdbx_strand_id
1 'polypeptide(L)'
;MILLGIIAFLFPVTSIKTVGIIMGLLFLIIAVILFISGVTEIIVSRVLASASIILALLCIIFSWILIFNPAVVSAIISFIIYLLGILMIIFGIFNLITGQFFKPFSMMGLTSMIFGILFIILGVFLRNPLYLGIVVGIWLIISGILSIFGDNDVNYIDV
;
A
#
# COMPACT_ATOMS: atom_id res chain seq x y z
N MET A 1 5.02 -4.56 -17.11
CA MET A 1 5.57 -4.02 -15.84
C MET A 1 6.96 -3.41 -15.98
N ILE A 2 7.87 -3.99 -16.76
CA ILE A 2 9.25 -3.50 -16.94
C ILE A 2 9.29 -2.04 -17.43
N LEU A 3 8.51 -1.70 -18.46
CA LEU A 3 8.49 -0.36 -19.04
C LEU A 3 8.00 0.70 -18.03
N LEU A 4 7.02 0.34 -17.19
CA LEU A 4 6.53 1.20 -16.10
C LEU A 4 7.58 1.37 -15.00
N GLY A 5 8.36 0.32 -14.69
CA GLY A 5 9.46 0.39 -13.73
C GLY A 5 10.61 1.29 -14.17
N ILE A 6 10.98 1.24 -15.46
CA ILE A 6 12.00 2.12 -16.04
C ILE A 6 11.55 3.59 -15.99
N ILE A 7 10.30 3.87 -16.38
CA ILE A 7 9.74 5.22 -16.31
C ILE A 7 9.68 5.71 -14.86
N ALA A 8 9.29 4.85 -13.92
CA ALA A 8 9.21 5.21 -12.52
C ALA A 8 10.58 5.48 -11.89
N PHE A 9 11.60 4.75 -12.33
CA PHE A 9 12.98 4.98 -11.91
C PHE A 9 13.56 6.28 -12.50
N LEU A 10 13.28 6.58 -13.77
CA LEU A 10 13.76 7.79 -14.45
C LEU A 10 13.04 9.07 -13.95
N PHE A 11 11.76 8.96 -13.59
CA PHE A 11 10.97 10.07 -13.08
C PHE A 11 10.27 9.70 -11.75
N PRO A 12 11.03 9.67 -10.64
CA PRO A 12 10.50 9.25 -9.35
C PRO A 12 9.44 10.20 -8.81
N VAL A 13 9.63 11.52 -8.98
CA VAL A 13 8.71 12.54 -8.46
C VAL A 13 7.36 12.54 -9.18
N THR A 14 7.34 12.33 -10.50
CA THR A 14 6.08 12.25 -11.25
C THR A 14 5.31 10.99 -10.87
N SER A 15 6.00 9.88 -10.63
CA SER A 15 5.38 8.61 -10.25
C SER A 15 4.57 8.72 -8.95
N ILE A 16 5.10 9.42 -7.94
CA ILE A 16 4.41 9.60 -6.66
C ILE A 16 3.25 10.58 -6.77
N LYS A 17 3.41 11.63 -7.60
CA LYS A 17 2.30 12.52 -7.93
C LYS A 17 1.16 11.76 -8.60
N THR A 18 1.46 10.84 -9.52
CA THR A 18 0.46 9.98 -10.15
C THR A 18 -0.26 9.11 -9.12
N VAL A 19 0.46 8.50 -8.18
CA VAL A 19 -0.16 7.74 -7.07
C VAL A 19 -1.07 8.64 -6.23
N GLY A 20 -0.63 9.85 -5.88
CA GLY A 20 -1.43 10.83 -5.14
C GLY A 20 -2.73 11.22 -5.84
N ILE A 21 -2.67 11.46 -7.15
CA ILE A 21 -3.84 11.78 -7.97
C ILE A 21 -4.84 10.63 -7.99
N ILE A 22 -4.37 9.39 -8.25
CA ILE A 22 -5.24 8.20 -8.27
C ILE A 22 -5.89 8.00 -6.90
N MET A 23 -5.09 8.05 -5.83
CA MET A 23 -5.56 7.81 -4.48
C MET A 23 -6.53 8.91 -4.02
N GLY A 24 -6.26 10.17 -4.36
CA GLY A 24 -7.17 11.28 -4.11
C GLY A 24 -8.48 11.19 -4.89
N LEU A 25 -8.45 10.75 -6.16
CA LEU A 25 -9.67 10.49 -6.95
C LEU A 25 -10.51 9.37 -6.33
N LEU A 26 -9.89 8.30 -5.83
CA LEU A 26 -10.61 7.23 -5.13
C LEU A 26 -11.32 7.76 -3.88
N PHE A 27 -10.65 8.61 -3.09
CA PHE A 27 -11.28 9.26 -1.93
C PHE A 27 -12.43 10.20 -2.32
N LEU A 28 -12.35 10.85 -3.48
CA LEU A 28 -13.42 11.69 -4.01
C LEU A 28 -14.65 10.84 -4.37
N ILE A 29 -14.45 9.71 -5.04
CA ILE A 29 -15.54 8.77 -5.37
C ILE A 29 -16.20 8.25 -4.08
N ILE A 30 -15.41 7.88 -3.07
CA ILE A 30 -15.91 7.44 -1.76
C ILE A 30 -16.73 8.55 -1.08
N ALA A 31 -16.27 9.81 -1.15
CA ALA A 31 -17.00 10.94 -0.59
C ALA A 31 -18.38 11.11 -1.25
N VAL A 32 -18.46 10.98 -2.58
CA VAL A 32 -19.73 11.07 -3.31
C VAL A 32 -20.69 9.96 -2.88
N ILE A 33 -20.18 8.72 -2.78
CA ILE A 33 -20.99 7.57 -2.33
C ILE A 33 -21.51 7.81 -0.90
N LEU A 34 -20.64 8.23 0.02
CA LEU A 34 -21.02 8.52 1.42
C LEU A 34 -22.04 9.66 1.52
N PHE A 35 -21.92 10.68 0.65
CA PHE A 35 -22.87 11.77 0.62
C PHE A 35 -24.27 11.31 0.17
N ILE A 36 -24.33 10.46 -0.86
CA ILE A 36 -25.58 9.85 -1.32
C ILE A 36 -26.18 8.97 -0.22
N SER A 37 -25.38 8.08 0.38
CA SER A 37 -25.80 7.22 1.48
C SER A 37 -26.34 8.04 2.66
N GLY A 38 -25.67 9.13 3.03
CA GLY A 38 -26.08 9.98 4.13
C GLY A 38 -27.43 10.66 3.91
N VAL A 39 -27.74 11.11 2.69
CA VAL A 39 -29.07 11.66 2.37
C VAL A 39 -30.15 10.59 2.44
N THR A 40 -29.86 9.37 1.96
CA THR A 40 -30.85 8.27 1.98
C THR A 40 -31.16 7.77 3.40
N GLU A 41 -30.19 7.82 4.31
CA GLU A 41 -30.33 7.31 5.68
C GLU A 41 -31.04 8.27 6.65
N ILE A 42 -31.31 9.52 6.25
CA ILE A 42 -31.98 10.54 7.08
C ILE A 42 -33.31 10.03 7.66
N ILE A 43 -34.02 9.20 6.90
CA ILE A 43 -35.34 8.67 7.25
C ILE A 43 -35.22 7.52 8.26
N VAL A 44 -34.14 6.74 8.19
CA VAL A 44 -33.93 5.54 9.02
C VAL A 44 -33.29 5.91 10.36
N SER A 45 -32.20 6.68 10.31
CA SER A 45 -31.50 7.12 11.51
C SER A 45 -30.74 8.43 11.24
N ARG A 46 -31.13 9.48 11.96
CA ARG A 46 -30.46 10.78 11.90
C ARG A 46 -28.99 10.71 12.31
N VAL A 47 -28.61 9.74 13.14
CA VAL A 47 -27.23 9.58 13.62
C VAL A 47 -26.32 8.99 12.54
N LEU A 48 -26.79 7.96 11.82
CA LEU A 48 -26.01 7.38 10.72
C LEU A 48 -25.91 8.37 9.53
N ALA A 49 -26.99 9.10 9.26
CA ALA A 49 -27.02 10.14 8.23
C ALA A 49 -26.03 11.29 8.52
N SER A 50 -25.98 11.80 9.75
CA SER A 50 -25.04 12.87 10.09
C SER A 50 -23.59 12.38 10.08
N ALA A 51 -23.34 11.16 10.57
CA ALA A 51 -22.01 10.55 10.58
C ALA A 51 -21.46 10.37 9.15
N SER A 52 -22.25 9.85 8.22
CA SER A 52 -21.85 9.65 6.82
C SER A 52 -21.59 10.96 6.07
N ILE A 53 -22.40 12.01 6.30
CA ILE A 53 -22.18 13.34 5.71
C ILE A 53 -20.88 13.98 6.24
N ILE A 54 -20.61 13.86 7.55
CA ILE A 54 -19.35 14.34 8.15
C ILE A 54 -18.16 13.57 7.57
N LEU A 55 -18.29 12.26 7.41
CA LEU A 55 -17.24 11.42 6.83
C LEU A 55 -16.99 11.76 5.35
N ALA A 56 -18.03 12.07 4.58
CA ALA A 56 -17.92 12.54 3.20
C ALA A 56 -17.13 13.86 3.11
N LEU A 57 -17.40 14.82 4.00
CA LEU A 57 -16.66 16.09 4.07
C LEU A 57 -15.18 15.86 4.39
N LEU A 58 -14.87 14.97 5.34
CA LEU A 58 -13.49 14.59 5.64
C LEU A 58 -12.82 13.97 4.41
N CYS A 59 -13.49 13.06 3.69
CA CYS A 59 -12.94 12.45 2.48
C CYS A 59 -12.65 13.49 1.37
N ILE A 60 -13.46 14.54 1.22
CA ILE A 60 -13.19 15.63 0.28
C ILE A 60 -11.93 16.39 0.67
N ILE A 61 -11.77 16.73 1.95
CA ILE A 61 -10.59 17.43 2.47
C ILE A 61 -9.33 16.58 2.25
N PHE A 62 -9.39 15.29 2.60
CA PHE A 62 -8.28 14.36 2.38
C PHE A 62 -7.95 14.20 0.89
N SER A 63 -8.96 14.05 0.04
CA SER A 63 -8.80 13.95 -1.42
C SER A 63 -8.01 15.14 -1.96
N TRP A 64 -8.40 16.36 -1.59
CA TRP A 64 -7.70 17.58 -2.00
C TRP A 64 -6.22 17.55 -1.58
N ILE A 65 -5.94 17.22 -0.32
CA ILE A 65 -4.57 17.17 0.21
C ILE A 65 -3.73 16.12 -0.54
N LEU A 66 -4.29 14.94 -0.82
CA LEU A 66 -3.59 13.86 -1.52
C LEU A 66 -3.26 14.20 -2.98
N ILE A 67 -4.15 14.90 -3.69
CA ILE A 67 -3.95 15.26 -5.09
C ILE A 67 -2.83 16.30 -5.23
N PHE A 68 -2.85 17.35 -4.40
CA PHE A 68 -1.96 18.50 -4.57
C PHE A 68 -0.65 18.39 -3.81
N ASN A 69 -0.57 17.54 -2.77
CA ASN A 69 0.61 17.43 -1.93
C ASN A 69 1.28 16.04 -1.98
N PRO A 70 2.29 15.83 -2.85
CA PRO A 70 3.00 14.55 -2.94
C PRO A 70 3.81 14.21 -1.67
N ALA A 71 4.14 15.18 -0.83
CA ALA A 71 4.84 14.93 0.42
C ALA A 71 3.93 14.20 1.44
N VAL A 72 2.63 14.49 1.43
CA VAL A 72 1.66 13.80 2.28
C VAL A 72 1.50 12.35 1.85
N VAL A 73 1.43 12.10 0.53
CA VAL A 73 1.39 10.74 -0.03
C VAL A 73 2.63 9.95 0.40
N SER A 74 3.81 10.56 0.29
CA SER A 74 5.06 9.94 0.74
C SER A 74 5.01 9.61 2.23
N ALA A 75 4.56 10.54 3.07
CA ALA A 75 4.47 10.32 4.51
C ALA A 75 3.50 9.19 4.87
N ILE A 76 2.34 9.11 4.21
CA ILE A 76 1.35 8.04 4.42
C ILE A 76 1.95 6.69 4.03
N ILE A 77 2.59 6.59 2.85
CA ILE A 77 3.19 5.33 2.40
C ILE A 77 4.35 4.92 3.32
N SER A 78 5.22 5.86 3.73
CA SER A 78 6.27 5.59 4.71
C SER A 78 5.72 5.09 6.03
N PHE A 79 4.62 5.67 6.50
CA PHE A 79 3.94 5.23 7.72
C PHE A 79 3.38 3.81 7.57
N ILE A 80 2.74 3.50 6.43
CA ILE A 80 2.24 2.14 6.13
C ILE A 80 3.40 1.13 6.09
N ILE A 81 4.50 1.45 5.42
CA ILE A 81 5.69 0.59 5.31
C ILE A 81 6.29 0.34 6.70
N TYR A 82 6.38 1.37 7.54
CA TYR A 82 6.86 1.25 8.91
C TYR A 82 5.95 0.34 9.75
N LEU A 83 4.63 0.52 9.66
CA LEU A 83 3.64 -0.30 10.36
C LEU A 83 3.66 -1.76 9.87
N LEU A 84 3.84 -1.98 8.57
CA LEU A 84 4.00 -3.32 7.99
C LEU A 84 5.25 -4.01 8.53
N GLY A 85 6.35 -3.26 8.70
CA GLY A 85 7.58 -3.77 9.30
C GLY A 85 7.37 -4.25 10.75
N ILE A 86 6.64 -3.47 11.55
CA ILE A 86 6.28 -3.86 12.92
C ILE A 86 5.39 -5.12 12.92
N LEU A 87 4.35 -5.18 12.08
CA LEU A 87 3.50 -6.37 11.98
C LEU A 87 4.32 -7.61 11.58
N MET A 88 5.22 -7.47 10.60
CA MET A 88 6.08 -8.57 10.15
C MET A 88 7.00 -9.09 11.26
N ILE A 89 7.53 -8.22 12.12
CA ILE A 89 8.30 -8.65 13.29
C ILE A 89 7.41 -9.44 14.25
N ILE A 90 6.20 -8.95 14.53
CA ILE A 90 5.24 -9.62 15.41
C ILE A 90 4.88 -11.01 14.85
N PHE A 91 4.53 -11.10 13.56
CA PHE A 91 4.27 -12.37 12.88
C PHE A 91 5.48 -13.30 12.89
N GLY A 92 6.69 -12.75 12.70
CA GLY A 92 7.93 -13.51 12.78
C GLY A 92 8.14 -14.16 14.15
N ILE A 93 7.87 -13.41 15.22
CA ILE A 93 7.94 -13.91 16.60
C ILE A 93 6.91 -15.04 16.83
N PHE A 94 5.65 -14.84 16.40
CA PHE A 94 4.62 -15.88 16.51
C PHE A 94 5.02 -17.16 15.79
N ASN A 95 5.51 -17.04 14.56
CA ASN A 95 5.94 -18.19 13.76
C ASN A 95 7.15 -18.92 14.35
N LEU A 96 8.08 -18.22 15.03
CA LEU A 96 9.19 -18.87 15.75
C LEU A 96 8.71 -19.67 16.96
N ILE A 97 7.71 -19.17 17.70
CA ILE A 97 7.11 -19.88 18.83
C ILE A 97 6.38 -21.15 18.33
N THR A 98 5.55 -21.02 17.29
CA THR A 98 4.86 -22.17 16.67
C THR A 98 5.84 -23.12 15.98
N GLY A 99 6.97 -22.61 15.51
CA GLY A 99 8.04 -23.36 14.87
C GLY A 99 8.72 -24.41 15.75
N GLN A 100 8.54 -24.33 17.07
CA GLN A 100 8.97 -25.39 18.00
C GLN A 100 8.22 -26.71 17.77
N PHE A 101 7.00 -26.64 17.23
CA PHE A 101 6.17 -27.82 16.91
C PHE A 101 6.28 -28.23 15.44
N PHE A 102 6.52 -27.27 14.53
CA PHE A 102 6.68 -27.51 13.09
C PHE A 102 7.89 -26.74 12.50
N LYS A 103 8.95 -27.47 12.15
CA LYS A 103 10.18 -26.90 11.54
C LYS A 103 9.98 -25.87 10.41
N PRO A 104 9.07 -26.05 9.42
CA PRO A 104 8.91 -25.05 8.35
C PRO A 104 8.39 -23.69 8.85
N PHE A 105 7.64 -23.64 9.95
CA PHE A 105 7.18 -22.37 10.55
C PHE A 105 8.33 -21.57 11.17
N SER A 106 9.37 -22.25 11.66
CA SER A 106 10.55 -21.57 12.20
C SER A 106 11.33 -20.80 11.12
N MET A 107 11.47 -21.38 9.92
CA MET A 107 12.12 -20.72 8.79
C MET A 107 11.31 -19.51 8.30
N MET A 108 9.99 -19.65 8.18
CA MET A 108 9.10 -18.53 7.84
C MET A 108 9.14 -17.42 8.89
N GLY A 109 9.27 -17.77 10.18
CA GLY A 109 9.38 -16.81 11.27
C GLY A 109 10.65 -15.96 11.17
N LEU A 110 11.80 -16.60 10.94
CA LEU A 110 13.08 -15.90 10.80
C LEU A 110 13.09 -14.95 9.58
N THR A 111 12.58 -15.40 8.43
CA THR A 111 12.49 -14.55 7.23
C THR A 111 11.57 -13.37 7.45
N SER A 112 10.41 -13.57 8.07
CA SER A 112 9.45 -12.49 8.35
C SER A 112 10.05 -11.42 9.25
N MET A 113 10.82 -11.82 10.27
CA MET A 113 11.50 -10.90 11.18
C MET A 113 12.57 -10.06 10.47
N ILE A 114 13.40 -10.70 9.62
CA ILE A 114 14.43 -10.01 8.82
C ILE A 114 13.79 -9.00 7.86
N PHE A 115 12.74 -9.41 7.14
CA PHE A 115 11.99 -8.50 6.29
C PHE A 115 11.38 -7.37 7.12
N GLY A 116 10.78 -7.65 8.27
CA GLY A 116 10.19 -6.62 9.13
C GLY A 116 11.19 -5.52 9.54
N ILE A 117 12.42 -5.90 9.89
CA ILE A 117 13.51 -4.95 10.18
C ILE A 117 13.86 -4.11 8.95
N LEU A 118 13.98 -4.74 7.78
CA LEU A 118 14.23 -4.01 6.52
C LEU A 118 13.11 -3.01 6.20
N PHE A 119 11.85 -3.39 6.41
CA PHE A 119 10.69 -2.50 6.22
C PHE A 119 10.72 -1.30 7.18
N ILE A 120 11.14 -1.48 8.44
CA ILE A 120 11.31 -0.37 9.39
C ILE A 120 12.38 0.61 8.89
N ILE A 121 13.53 0.09 8.47
CA ILE A 121 14.64 0.91 7.94
C ILE A 121 14.17 1.70 6.71
N LEU A 122 13.53 1.02 5.76
CA LEU A 122 12.97 1.65 4.56
C LEU A 122 11.93 2.73 4.93
N GLY A 123 11.03 2.46 5.87
CA GLY A 123 10.01 3.42 6.31
C GLY A 123 10.60 4.76 6.76
N VAL A 124 11.78 4.75 7.41
CA VAL A 124 12.49 5.97 7.84
C VAL A 124 13.08 6.74 6.65
N PHE A 125 13.71 6.05 5.69
CA PHE A 125 14.34 6.68 4.54
C PHE A 125 13.35 7.18 3.48
N LEU A 126 12.16 6.57 3.41
CA LEU A 126 11.16 6.85 2.38
C LEU A 126 10.33 8.13 2.62
N ARG A 127 10.60 8.87 3.70
CA ARG A 127 9.89 10.13 4.01
C ARG A 127 10.08 11.20 2.93
N ASN A 128 11.18 11.14 2.17
CA ASN A 128 11.38 11.98 1.00
C ASN A 128 10.74 11.30 -0.22
N PRO A 129 9.84 11.98 -0.96
CA PRO A 129 9.22 11.41 -2.14
C PRO A 129 10.25 10.89 -3.14
N LEU A 130 11.39 11.56 -3.34
CA LEU A 130 12.38 11.13 -4.31
C LEU A 130 12.86 9.69 -4.07
N TYR A 131 13.17 9.31 -2.82
CA TYR A 131 13.60 7.96 -2.48
C TYR A 131 12.48 6.93 -2.65
N LEU A 132 11.24 7.32 -2.38
CA LEU A 132 10.08 6.45 -2.54
C LEU A 132 9.85 6.08 -4.00
N GLY A 133 9.95 7.05 -4.90
CA GLY A 133 9.82 6.80 -6.34
C GLY A 133 10.90 5.86 -6.87
N ILE A 134 12.13 6.01 -6.39
CA ILE A 134 13.25 5.12 -6.77
C ILE A 134 12.99 3.69 -6.28
N VAL A 135 12.61 3.52 -5.01
CA VAL A 135 12.34 2.20 -4.43
C VAL A 135 11.19 1.49 -5.16
N VAL A 136 10.10 2.22 -5.46
CA VAL A 136 8.98 1.69 -6.24
C VAL A 136 9.41 1.35 -7.68
N GLY A 137 10.23 2.19 -8.31
CA GLY A 137 10.77 1.94 -9.64
C GLY A 137 11.60 0.66 -9.70
N ILE A 138 12.55 0.49 -8.77
CA ILE A 138 13.36 -0.74 -8.66
C ILE A 138 12.47 -1.96 -8.45
N TRP A 139 11.48 -1.86 -7.56
CA TRP A 139 10.54 -2.95 -7.31
C TRP A 139 9.77 -3.38 -8.56
N LEU A 140 9.24 -2.42 -9.33
CA LEU A 140 8.52 -2.67 -10.58
C LEU A 140 9.41 -3.30 -11.65
N ILE A 141 10.68 -2.94 -11.72
CA ILE A 141 11.65 -3.57 -12.63
C ILE A 141 11.87 -5.03 -12.23
N ILE A 142 12.15 -5.30 -10.95
CA ILE A 142 12.37 -6.66 -10.44
C ILE A 142 11.14 -7.53 -10.68
N SER A 143 9.95 -7.04 -10.30
CA SER A 143 8.68 -7.76 -10.51
C SER A 143 8.41 -8.02 -11.99
N GLY A 144 8.71 -7.04 -12.85
CA GLY A 144 8.58 -7.19 -14.30
C GLY A 144 9.51 -8.26 -14.88
N ILE A 145 10.75 -8.35 -14.40
CA ILE A 145 11.72 -9.38 -14.81
C ILE A 145 11.25 -10.76 -14.34
N LEU A 146 10.86 -10.90 -13.07
CA LEU A 146 10.39 -12.17 -12.50
C LEU A 146 9.16 -12.72 -13.24
N SER A 147 8.24 -11.84 -13.68
CA SER A 147 7.07 -12.23 -14.45
C SER A 147 7.40 -12.91 -15.79
N ILE A 148 8.56 -12.64 -16.39
CA ILE A 148 8.97 -13.28 -17.65
C ILE A 148 9.45 -14.71 -17.39
N PHE A 149 10.10 -14.95 -16.25
CA PHE A 149 10.62 -16.26 -15.90
C PHE A 149 9.54 -17.18 -15.34
N GLY A 150 8.53 -16.64 -14.64
CA GLY A 150 7.47 -17.41 -13.99
C GLY A 150 6.39 -17.99 -14.91
N ASP A 151 6.34 -17.60 -16.19
CA ASP A 151 5.34 -18.09 -17.16
C ASP A 151 5.77 -19.39 -17.88
N ASN A 152 7.02 -19.85 -17.67
CA ASN A 152 7.59 -20.97 -18.43
C ASN A 152 7.29 -22.38 -17.86
N ASP A 153 6.43 -22.52 -16.85
CA ASP A 153 6.19 -23.78 -16.12
C ASP A 153 4.75 -24.33 -16.21
N VAL A 154 3.97 -23.97 -17.24
CA VAL A 154 2.67 -24.61 -17.49
C VAL A 154 2.84 -25.74 -18.52
N ASN A 155 3.35 -26.89 -18.05
CA ASN A 155 3.12 -28.16 -18.72
C ASN A 155 1.62 -28.48 -18.65
N TYR A 156 0.92 -28.30 -19.76
CA TYR A 156 -0.41 -28.87 -19.96
C TYR A 156 -0.26 -30.40 -19.96
N ILE A 157 -0.56 -31.03 -18.82
CA ILE A 157 -0.94 -32.44 -18.80
C ILE A 157 -2.42 -32.46 -19.20
N ASP A 158 -2.67 -32.62 -20.50
CA ASP A 158 -3.98 -33.00 -21.02
C ASP A 158 -4.29 -34.40 -20.50
N VAL A 159 -5.27 -34.52 -19.60
CA VAL A 159 -5.90 -35.78 -19.19
C VAL A 159 -7.40 -35.67 -19.37
#